data_AF-G7IQR1-F1
#
_entry.id   AF-G7IQR1-F1
#
_cell.length_a   1.000
_cell.length_b   1.000
_cell.length_c   1.000
_cell.angle_alpha   90.00
_cell.angle_beta   90.00
_cell.angle_gamma   90.00
#
_symmetry.space_group_name_H-M   'P 1'
#
loop_
_entity.id
_entity.type
_entity.pdbx_description
1 polymer ?
#
loop_
_entity_poly.entity_id
_entity_poly.type
_entity_poly.pdbx_seq_one_letter_code
_entity_poly.pdbx_strand_id
1 'polypeptide(L)'
;MNWFVMQMRPNFHPERKTFGESKVSSNSNSNSKPITQLWQKNGMCSEGTIPIRRTRTNDILRASSVQNFGKKKQKSTPQPKPAKPLPDILTQSGHQHAIAYVEGGDFYGAKATINVWDPKIQQPNEFSLSQIWILAGAFGQDLNSIEAGWQVSPDLYGDNNTRLFTYWTSDAYQATGCYNLLCSGFIQINNGIALGASISPLSNYGSSQYDISILVWKDPKEGNWWMQFGNDHVLGYWPAPLFSYLTESASMIEWGGEVVNSESDGQHTSTQMGSGHFPDEGFGKASYFKNIQVVDGDNKLRAPKDLGTYTEKDNCYNVKTGNAGDWGTYFYYGGPGRNPNCP
;
A
#
# COMPACT_ATOMS: atom_id res chain seq x y z
N MET A 1 27.21 -24.22 -7.25
CA MET A 1 25.85 -24.14 -6.66
C MET A 1 25.89 -23.04 -5.61
N ASN A 2 25.34 -21.86 -5.90
CA ASN A 2 25.12 -20.85 -4.86
C ASN A 2 23.86 -21.25 -4.11
N TRP A 3 23.99 -21.70 -2.87
CA TRP A 3 22.85 -21.93 -2.00
C TRP A 3 22.27 -20.59 -1.60
N PHE A 4 21.03 -20.30 -2.00
CA PHE A 4 20.30 -19.15 -1.50
C PHE A 4 19.83 -19.48 -0.08
N VAL A 5 20.45 -18.87 0.94
CA VAL A 5 20.07 -19.08 2.33
C VAL A 5 18.87 -18.18 2.62
N MET A 6 17.71 -18.78 2.88
CA MET A 6 16.52 -18.03 3.29
C MET A 6 16.71 -17.49 4.71
N GLN A 7 16.54 -16.18 4.87
CA GLN A 7 16.52 -15.55 6.19
C GLN A 7 15.13 -15.71 6.81
N MET A 8 15.08 -16.26 8.03
CA MET A 8 13.83 -16.46 8.77
C MET A 8 13.51 -15.32 9.75
N ARG A 9 14.42 -14.35 9.90
CA ARG A 9 14.22 -13.15 10.70
C ARG A 9 15.18 -12.03 10.26
N PRO A 10 14.78 -10.77 10.42
CA PRO A 10 15.67 -9.62 10.22
C PRO A 10 16.79 -9.63 11.27
N ASN A 11 17.95 -9.07 10.92
CA ASN A 11 19.03 -8.81 11.88
C ASN A 11 18.71 -7.59 12.74
N PHE A 12 18.04 -6.60 12.15
CA PHE A 12 17.64 -5.37 12.83
C PHE A 12 16.18 -5.06 12.56
N HIS A 13 15.47 -4.68 13.62
CA HIS A 13 14.13 -4.12 13.54
C HIS A 13 14.20 -2.64 13.93
N PRO A 14 13.53 -1.72 13.23
CA PRO A 14 13.61 -0.30 13.55
C PRO A 14 13.22 0.00 15.00
N GLU A 15 14.04 0.78 15.70
CA GLU A 15 13.77 1.19 17.08
C GLU A 15 12.64 2.22 17.12
N ARG A 16 11.68 2.04 18.03
CA ARG A 16 10.72 3.08 18.38
C ARG A 16 11.40 4.05 19.34
N LYS A 17 11.47 5.33 19.00
CA LYS A 17 11.71 6.35 20.04
C LYS A 17 10.53 6.32 21.00
N THR A 18 10.79 5.99 22.26
CA THR A 18 9.87 6.18 23.39
C THR A 18 9.72 7.68 23.68
N PHE A 19 9.04 8.40 22.79
CA PHE A 19 8.49 9.70 23.17
C PHE A 19 7.24 9.43 23.98
N GLY A 20 7.38 9.46 25.31
CA GLY A 20 6.29 9.40 26.28
C GLY A 20 5.26 8.33 25.95
N GLU A 21 5.53 7.08 26.33
CA GLU A 21 4.43 6.21 26.71
C GLU A 21 3.71 6.91 27.86
N SER A 22 2.72 7.74 27.52
CA SER A 22 1.64 8.03 28.43
C SER A 22 1.16 6.65 28.88
N LYS A 23 1.43 6.32 30.14
CA LYS A 23 0.76 5.25 30.86
C LYS A 23 -0.74 5.54 30.78
N VAL A 24 -1.36 5.14 29.68
CA VAL A 24 -2.80 5.08 29.58
C VAL A 24 -3.08 3.60 29.54
N SER A 25 -3.45 3.12 30.73
CA SER A 25 -4.30 1.96 30.92
C SER A 25 -5.14 1.70 29.67
N SER A 26 -5.09 0.47 29.19
CA SER A 26 -6.04 -0.14 28.26
C SER A 26 -7.48 -0.01 28.79
N ASN A 27 -8.02 1.20 28.77
CA ASN A 27 -9.38 1.57 29.10
C ASN A 27 -9.93 2.45 27.97
N SER A 28 -9.63 2.07 26.73
CA SER A 28 -10.60 2.25 25.66
C SER A 28 -11.56 1.08 25.76
N ASN A 29 -12.75 1.35 26.27
CA ASN A 29 -13.91 0.47 26.19
C ASN A 29 -14.38 0.40 24.72
N SER A 30 -13.51 -0.04 23.80
CA SER A 30 -13.84 -0.28 22.40
C SER A 30 -13.86 -1.80 22.20
N ASN A 31 -15.05 -2.36 22.15
CA ASN A 31 -15.36 -3.72 21.70
C ASN A 31 -14.98 -3.97 20.22
N SER A 32 -13.96 -3.31 19.68
CA SER A 32 -13.53 -3.48 18.29
C SER A 32 -12.78 -4.81 18.17
N LYS A 33 -13.35 -5.74 17.41
CA LYS A 33 -12.73 -7.03 17.12
C LYS A 33 -11.37 -6.81 16.45
N PRO A 34 -10.35 -7.63 16.77
CA PRO A 34 -9.05 -7.52 16.11
C PRO A 34 -9.20 -7.73 14.60
N ILE A 35 -8.38 -7.06 13.81
CA ILE A 35 -8.30 -7.35 12.37
C ILE A 35 -7.75 -8.77 12.20
N THR A 36 -8.46 -9.54 11.39
CA THR A 36 -8.19 -10.92 11.01
C THR A 36 -8.30 -11.05 9.50
N GLN A 37 -7.98 -12.24 8.99
CA GLN A 37 -8.27 -12.60 7.61
C GLN A 37 -9.34 -13.68 7.57
N LEU A 38 -10.28 -13.58 6.62
CA LEU A 38 -11.46 -14.46 6.59
C LEU A 38 -11.12 -15.96 6.55
N TRP A 39 -9.99 -16.34 5.95
CA TRP A 39 -9.55 -17.73 5.86
C TRP A 39 -9.16 -18.34 7.21
N GLN A 40 -8.75 -17.51 8.19
CA GLN A 40 -8.35 -17.97 9.53
C GLN A 40 -9.52 -18.61 10.30
N LYS A 41 -10.76 -18.36 9.87
CA LYS A 41 -11.95 -19.07 10.39
C LYS A 41 -11.93 -20.57 10.09
N ASN A 42 -11.16 -21.00 9.09
CA ASN A 42 -11.06 -22.38 8.64
C ASN A 42 -9.75 -23.06 9.10
N GLY A 43 -8.95 -22.40 9.94
CA GLY A 43 -7.71 -22.95 10.49
C GLY A 43 -6.48 -22.05 10.29
N MET A 44 -5.31 -22.61 10.51
CA MET A 44 -4.00 -21.94 10.40
C MET A 44 -3.01 -22.84 9.66
N CYS A 45 -1.96 -22.25 9.09
CA CYS A 45 -0.87 -23.01 8.51
C CYS A 45 0.02 -23.61 9.61
N SER A 46 0.50 -24.85 9.38
CA SER A 46 1.44 -25.50 10.29
C SER A 46 2.78 -24.76 10.30
N GLU A 47 3.57 -24.98 11.35
CA GLU A 47 4.94 -24.47 11.43
C GLU A 47 5.76 -24.93 10.21
N GLY A 48 6.61 -24.04 9.68
CA GLY A 48 7.39 -24.29 8.47
C GLY A 48 6.62 -24.17 7.15
N THR A 49 5.35 -23.77 7.16
CA THR A 49 4.53 -23.54 5.95
C THR A 49 3.99 -22.11 5.90
N ILE A 50 3.63 -21.63 4.71
CA ILE A 50 3.01 -20.31 4.53
C ILE A 50 1.62 -20.45 3.89
N PRO A 51 0.65 -19.57 4.22
CA PRO A 51 -0.62 -19.56 3.54
C PRO A 51 -0.50 -18.92 2.15
N ILE A 52 -0.99 -19.63 1.14
CA ILE A 52 -1.00 -19.16 -0.25
C ILE A 52 -2.43 -19.15 -0.77
N ARG A 53 -2.89 -18.02 -1.32
CA ARG A 53 -4.18 -17.95 -2.01
C ARG A 53 -4.12 -18.83 -3.26
N ARG A 54 -5.02 -19.80 -3.36
CA ARG A 54 -5.14 -20.69 -4.53
C ARG A 54 -5.54 -19.89 -5.78
N THR A 55 -4.70 -19.93 -6.81
CA THR A 55 -5.01 -19.44 -8.16
C THR A 55 -5.98 -20.37 -8.87
N ARG A 56 -7.03 -19.83 -9.49
CA ARG A 56 -8.02 -20.59 -10.28
C ARG A 56 -7.85 -20.34 -11.78
N THR A 57 -8.37 -21.22 -12.62
CA THR A 57 -8.36 -21.04 -14.09
C THR A 57 -8.94 -19.69 -14.51
N ASN A 58 -10.07 -19.29 -13.92
CA ASN A 58 -10.70 -18.01 -14.22
C ASN A 58 -9.80 -16.81 -13.86
N ASP A 59 -8.89 -16.95 -12.91
CA ASP A 59 -7.94 -15.88 -12.56
C ASP A 59 -6.93 -15.65 -13.69
N ILE A 60 -6.45 -16.73 -14.30
CA ILE A 60 -5.53 -16.68 -15.44
C ILE A 60 -6.24 -16.14 -16.68
N LEU A 61 -7.50 -16.55 -16.91
CA LEU A 61 -8.28 -16.08 -18.06
C LEU A 61 -8.51 -14.55 -18.06
N ARG A 62 -8.69 -13.93 -16.90
CA ARG A 62 -8.82 -12.46 -16.77
C ARG A 62 -7.52 -11.70 -17.10
N ALA A 63 -6.37 -12.32 -16.83
CA ALA A 63 -5.06 -11.75 -17.18
C ALA A 63 -4.67 -11.95 -18.66
N SER A 64 -5.51 -12.62 -19.46
CA SER A 64 -5.33 -12.92 -20.88
C SER A 64 -4.16 -13.87 -21.22
N SER A 65 -3.13 -13.99 -20.36
CA SER A 65 -2.04 -14.95 -20.49
C SER A 65 -1.42 -15.29 -19.13
N VAL A 66 -0.70 -16.42 -19.06
CA VAL A 66 0.07 -16.80 -17.87
C VAL A 66 1.23 -15.83 -17.62
N GLN A 67 1.87 -15.31 -18.69
CA GLN A 67 2.99 -14.37 -18.58
C GLN A 67 2.57 -13.03 -17.99
N ASN A 68 1.32 -12.61 -18.19
CA ASN A 68 0.77 -11.35 -17.68
C ASN A 68 0.07 -11.52 -16.34
N PHE A 69 -0.19 -12.75 -15.89
CA PHE A 69 -0.88 -13.00 -14.64
C PHE A 69 -0.08 -12.45 -13.45
N GLY A 70 -0.71 -11.54 -12.70
CA GLY A 70 -0.10 -10.86 -11.56
C GLY A 70 0.75 -9.64 -11.91
N LYS A 71 0.93 -9.27 -13.19
CA LYS A 71 1.59 -8.01 -13.57
C LYS A 71 0.59 -6.86 -13.67
N LYS A 72 1.03 -5.61 -13.42
CA LYS A 72 0.19 -4.43 -13.69
C LYS A 72 0.01 -4.25 -15.20
N LYS A 73 -1.24 -4.09 -15.66
CA LYS A 73 -1.60 -3.88 -17.08
C LYS A 73 -1.30 -2.46 -17.56
N GLN A 74 -1.47 -1.47 -16.67
CA GLN A 74 -1.15 -0.07 -16.91
C GLN A 74 -0.09 0.40 -15.91
N LYS A 75 0.83 1.23 -16.42
CA LYS A 75 1.96 1.75 -15.64
C LYS A 75 1.54 3.10 -15.07
N SER A 76 1.40 3.17 -13.76
CA SER A 76 1.13 4.42 -13.06
C SER A 76 1.99 4.51 -11.82
N THR A 77 2.67 5.64 -11.72
CA THR A 77 3.33 6.10 -10.51
C THR A 77 3.13 7.60 -10.44
N PRO A 78 2.66 8.14 -9.31
CA PRO A 78 2.58 9.57 -9.11
C PRO A 78 3.94 10.23 -9.39
N GLN A 79 3.93 11.38 -10.07
CA GLN A 79 5.09 12.25 -10.19
C GLN A 79 4.71 13.63 -9.63
N PRO A 80 4.92 13.85 -8.32
CA PRO A 80 4.47 15.08 -7.67
C PRO A 80 5.10 16.37 -8.24
N LYS A 81 6.28 16.26 -8.84
CA LYS A 81 7.00 17.35 -9.51
C LYS A 81 7.41 16.91 -10.91
N PRO A 82 6.60 17.17 -11.95
CA PRO A 82 7.00 16.81 -13.30
C PRO A 82 8.24 17.64 -13.70
N ALA A 83 9.31 16.97 -14.13
CA ALA A 83 10.58 17.62 -14.49
C ALA A 83 10.47 18.56 -15.71
N LYS A 84 9.32 18.57 -16.40
CA LYS A 84 8.93 19.46 -17.49
C LYS A 84 7.39 19.62 -17.48
N PRO A 85 6.81 20.72 -17.96
CA PRO A 85 5.40 20.73 -18.33
C PRO A 85 5.24 19.78 -19.52
N LEU A 86 4.97 18.51 -19.22
CA LEU A 86 4.65 17.52 -20.22
C LEU A 86 3.27 17.87 -20.76
N PRO A 87 3.05 17.78 -22.09
CA PRO A 87 1.70 17.80 -22.62
C PRO A 87 0.89 16.70 -21.92
N ASP A 88 -0.43 16.88 -21.89
CA ASP A 88 -1.55 16.10 -21.33
C ASP A 88 -1.49 14.55 -21.44
N ILE A 89 -0.35 13.96 -21.09
CA ILE A 89 0.02 12.55 -21.25
C ILE A 89 -0.03 11.85 -19.88
N LEU A 90 0.12 12.59 -18.78
CA LEU A 90 -0.09 12.05 -17.42
C LEU A 90 -1.58 11.80 -17.11
N THR A 91 -2.50 12.44 -17.85
CA THR A 91 -3.93 12.14 -17.86
C THR A 91 -4.27 10.87 -18.68
N GLN A 92 -3.33 10.33 -19.46
CA GLN A 92 -3.55 9.14 -20.30
C GLN A 92 -3.24 7.81 -19.61
N SER A 93 -2.71 7.79 -18.37
CA SER A 93 -2.51 6.53 -17.67
C SER A 93 -3.85 5.88 -17.32
N GLY A 94 -4.91 6.68 -17.15
CA GLY A 94 -6.18 6.21 -16.62
C GLY A 94 -6.14 6.00 -15.10
N HIS A 95 -5.13 6.53 -14.39
CA HIS A 95 -5.04 6.44 -12.94
C HIS A 95 -5.27 7.82 -12.27
N GLN A 96 -5.81 7.81 -11.06
CA GLN A 96 -6.00 9.00 -10.22
C GLN A 96 -5.48 8.72 -8.81
N HIS A 97 -4.86 9.72 -8.19
CA HIS A 97 -4.17 9.59 -6.92
C HIS A 97 -4.64 10.66 -5.93
N ALA A 98 -4.58 10.30 -4.66
CA ALA A 98 -4.68 11.22 -3.54
C ALA A 98 -3.65 10.78 -2.51
N ILE A 99 -2.45 11.37 -2.57
CA ILE A 99 -1.29 10.94 -1.81
C ILE A 99 -0.65 12.07 -0.99
N ALA A 100 0.02 11.66 0.08
CA ALA A 100 1.04 12.44 0.76
C ALA A 100 2.42 11.83 0.49
N TYR A 101 3.47 12.64 0.39
CA TYR A 101 4.81 12.16 0.03
C TYR A 101 5.92 12.94 0.72
N VAL A 102 7.08 12.30 0.83
CA VAL A 102 8.36 12.95 1.13
C VAL A 102 9.40 12.53 0.10
N GLU A 103 10.31 13.43 -0.25
CA GLU A 103 11.33 13.21 -1.27
C GLU A 103 12.64 13.91 -0.91
N GLY A 104 13.72 13.57 -1.64
CA GLY A 104 15.00 14.28 -1.56
C GLY A 104 15.85 13.91 -0.34
N GLY A 105 15.49 12.85 0.38
CA GLY A 105 16.28 12.28 1.47
C GLY A 105 16.58 10.80 1.25
N ASP A 106 17.47 10.26 2.07
CA ASP A 106 17.74 8.83 2.14
C ASP A 106 16.80 8.16 3.14
N PHE A 107 15.87 7.38 2.62
CA PHE A 107 14.89 6.65 3.43
C PHE A 107 15.20 5.15 3.40
N TYR A 108 15.15 4.53 4.57
CA TYR A 108 15.43 3.10 4.74
C TYR A 108 14.15 2.32 5.07
N GLY A 109 12.99 2.92 4.85
CA GLY A 109 11.71 2.32 5.18
C GLY A 109 10.63 3.34 5.47
N ALA A 110 9.42 2.82 5.64
CA ALA A 110 8.23 3.59 5.93
C ALA A 110 7.26 2.77 6.76
N LYS A 111 6.52 3.46 7.64
CA LYS A 111 5.45 2.88 8.46
C LYS A 111 4.22 3.76 8.37
N ALA A 112 3.05 3.12 8.36
CA ALA A 112 1.79 3.82 8.57
C ALA A 112 0.74 2.90 9.18
N THR A 113 -0.23 3.52 9.84
CA THR A 113 -1.52 2.91 10.16
C THR A 113 -2.56 3.36 9.14
N ILE A 114 -3.14 2.41 8.41
CA ILE A 114 -3.96 2.59 7.23
C ILE A 114 -5.38 2.14 7.55
N ASN A 115 -6.35 3.04 7.41
CA ASN A 115 -7.76 2.72 7.58
C ASN A 115 -8.27 1.85 6.43
N VAL A 116 -9.06 0.82 6.73
CA VAL A 116 -9.50 -0.17 5.74
C VAL A 116 -11.00 -0.04 5.47
N TRP A 117 -11.37 0.06 4.19
CA TRP A 117 -12.72 0.30 3.69
C TRP A 117 -13.11 -0.70 2.62
N ASP A 118 -14.37 -0.68 2.19
CA ASP A 118 -14.92 -1.45 1.08
C ASP A 118 -15.37 -0.52 -0.07
N PRO A 119 -14.43 0.10 -0.81
CA PRO A 119 -14.79 1.02 -1.89
C PRO A 119 -15.56 0.31 -3.01
N LYS A 120 -16.59 0.98 -3.53
CA LYS A 120 -17.30 0.51 -4.73
C LYS A 120 -16.47 0.76 -5.98
N ILE A 121 -16.31 -0.29 -6.79
CA ILE A 121 -15.64 -0.24 -8.09
C ILE A 121 -16.71 -0.20 -9.20
N GLN A 122 -16.60 0.75 -10.12
CA GLN A 122 -17.55 0.89 -11.24
C GLN A 122 -17.34 -0.21 -12.27
N GLN A 123 -16.12 -0.37 -12.78
CA GLN A 123 -15.82 -1.34 -13.83
C GLN A 123 -14.92 -2.49 -13.34
N PRO A 124 -15.14 -3.74 -13.79
CA PRO A 124 -14.34 -4.88 -13.34
C PRO A 124 -12.83 -4.76 -13.60
N ASN A 125 -12.42 -3.99 -14.61
CA ASN A 125 -11.03 -3.70 -14.97
C ASN A 125 -10.44 -2.49 -14.23
N GLU A 126 -11.20 -1.85 -13.35
CA GLU A 126 -10.71 -0.82 -12.44
C GLU A 126 -10.33 -1.42 -11.08
N PHE A 127 -9.63 -0.65 -10.26
CA PHE A 127 -9.34 -0.97 -8.88
C PHE A 127 -9.35 0.28 -8.01
N SER A 128 -9.42 0.08 -6.69
CA SER A 128 -9.07 1.08 -5.69
C SER A 128 -8.11 0.47 -4.69
N LEU A 129 -7.04 1.19 -4.36
CA LEU A 129 -6.06 0.76 -3.38
C LEU A 129 -5.71 1.86 -2.38
N SER A 130 -5.09 1.43 -1.29
CA SER A 130 -4.51 2.29 -0.26
C SER A 130 -3.21 1.67 0.22
N GLN A 131 -2.09 2.36 0.03
CA GLN A 131 -0.78 1.75 0.25
C GLN A 131 0.33 2.72 0.64
N ILE A 132 1.48 2.12 0.94
CA ILE A 132 2.78 2.76 1.05
C ILE A 132 3.57 2.43 -0.22
N TRP A 133 4.19 3.43 -0.84
CA TRP A 133 5.18 3.27 -1.90
C TRP A 133 6.59 3.60 -1.36
N ILE A 134 7.56 2.75 -1.66
CA ILE A 134 8.98 2.99 -1.41
C ILE A 134 9.69 3.01 -2.75
N LEU A 135 10.22 4.17 -3.13
CA LEU A 135 10.65 4.46 -4.50
C LEU A 135 12.13 4.89 -4.55
N ALA A 136 12.84 4.41 -5.58
CA ALA A 136 14.18 4.89 -5.94
C ALA A 136 14.44 4.71 -7.44
N GLY A 137 15.28 5.57 -8.03
CA GLY A 137 15.57 5.57 -9.48
C GLY A 137 14.68 6.54 -10.26
N ALA A 138 14.66 6.43 -11.59
CA ALA A 138 13.97 7.38 -12.46
C ALA A 138 12.62 6.84 -12.96
N PHE A 139 11.57 7.66 -12.79
CA PHE A 139 10.24 7.35 -13.29
C PHE A 139 10.22 7.15 -14.81
N GLY A 140 9.49 6.13 -15.28
CA GLY A 140 9.36 5.79 -16.70
C GLY A 140 10.62 5.18 -17.34
N GLN A 141 11.70 5.01 -16.57
CA GLN A 141 12.93 4.37 -17.03
C GLN A 141 13.23 3.13 -16.17
N ASP A 142 13.85 3.29 -15.02
CA ASP A 142 14.41 2.21 -14.22
C ASP A 142 14.01 2.26 -12.74
N LEU A 143 12.87 2.90 -12.46
CA LEU A 143 12.26 3.00 -11.15
C LEU A 143 12.16 1.63 -10.46
N ASN A 144 12.69 1.58 -9.24
CA ASN A 144 12.46 0.52 -8.27
C ASN A 144 11.30 0.93 -7.36
N SER A 145 10.38 0.00 -7.13
CA SER A 145 9.20 0.23 -6.27
C SER A 145 8.95 -0.99 -5.40
N ILE A 146 8.69 -0.74 -4.12
CA ILE A 146 8.06 -1.68 -3.19
C ILE A 146 6.74 -1.06 -2.73
N GLU A 147 5.66 -1.83 -2.84
CA GLU A 147 4.31 -1.38 -2.53
C GLU A 147 3.65 -2.35 -1.55
N ALA A 148 3.01 -1.82 -0.51
CA ALA A 148 2.32 -2.61 0.48
C ALA A 148 1.09 -1.89 1.04
N GLY A 149 -0.06 -2.56 1.05
CA GLY A 149 -1.34 -1.94 1.37
C GLY A 149 -2.52 -2.89 1.32
N TRP A 150 -3.71 -2.32 1.17
CA TRP A 150 -4.93 -3.06 0.85
C TRP A 150 -5.54 -2.55 -0.46
N GLN A 151 -6.21 -3.44 -1.20
CA GLN A 151 -6.89 -3.08 -2.44
C GLN A 151 -8.18 -3.87 -2.66
N VAL A 152 -9.07 -3.29 -3.48
CA VAL A 152 -10.19 -3.96 -4.13
C VAL A 152 -9.90 -3.97 -5.63
N SER A 153 -9.68 -5.15 -6.18
CA SER A 153 -9.26 -5.33 -7.58
C SER A 153 -9.96 -6.53 -8.20
N PRO A 154 -11.16 -6.34 -8.80
CA PRO A 154 -11.96 -7.42 -9.35
C PRO A 154 -11.26 -8.16 -10.50
N ASP A 155 -10.53 -7.46 -11.37
CA ASP A 155 -9.75 -8.07 -12.45
C ASP A 155 -8.70 -9.06 -11.91
N LEU A 156 -8.04 -8.73 -10.79
CA LEU A 156 -7.03 -9.59 -10.18
C LEU A 156 -7.64 -10.76 -9.41
N TYR A 157 -8.64 -10.51 -8.55
CA TYR A 157 -9.11 -11.50 -7.58
C TYR A 157 -10.39 -12.23 -7.98
N GLY A 158 -11.16 -11.69 -8.93
CA GLY A 158 -12.45 -12.22 -9.37
C GLY A 158 -13.60 -11.91 -8.40
N ASP A 159 -13.38 -11.02 -7.44
CA ASP A 159 -14.34 -10.53 -6.48
C ASP A 159 -13.99 -9.10 -6.03
N ASN A 160 -14.91 -8.48 -5.28
CA ASN A 160 -14.76 -7.12 -4.78
C ASN A 160 -14.28 -7.10 -3.31
N ASN A 161 -13.67 -8.19 -2.81
CA ASN A 161 -13.25 -8.21 -1.42
C ASN A 161 -12.01 -7.32 -1.23
N THR A 162 -12.01 -6.55 -0.14
CA THR A 162 -10.83 -5.81 0.31
C THR A 162 -9.75 -6.75 0.83
N ARG A 163 -8.58 -6.73 0.19
CA ARG A 163 -7.51 -7.72 0.41
C ARG A 163 -6.18 -7.04 0.72
N LEU A 164 -5.42 -7.62 1.64
CA LEU A 164 -4.01 -7.27 1.85
C LEU A 164 -3.24 -7.60 0.58
N PHE A 165 -2.36 -6.72 0.12
CA PHE A 165 -1.51 -7.01 -1.01
C PHE A 165 -0.13 -6.38 -0.88
N THR A 166 0.75 -6.88 -1.73
CA THR A 166 2.02 -6.27 -2.04
C THR A 166 2.26 -6.26 -3.54
N TYR A 167 3.11 -5.35 -4.00
CA TYR A 167 3.68 -5.34 -5.34
C TYR A 167 5.15 -4.91 -5.25
N TRP A 168 5.94 -5.27 -6.24
CA TRP A 168 7.29 -4.75 -6.39
C TRP A 168 7.65 -4.68 -7.88
N THR A 169 8.60 -3.83 -8.24
CA THR A 169 9.24 -3.81 -9.58
C THR A 169 10.65 -3.23 -9.45
N SER A 170 11.55 -3.62 -10.35
CA SER A 170 12.91 -3.08 -10.43
C SER A 170 13.18 -2.36 -11.76
N ASP A 171 12.16 -2.21 -12.61
CA ASP A 171 12.31 -1.71 -13.98
C ASP A 171 11.13 -0.85 -14.43
N ALA A 172 10.56 -0.04 -13.54
CA ALA A 172 9.42 0.82 -13.83
C ALA A 172 8.23 0.07 -14.46
N TYR A 173 7.88 -1.09 -13.89
CA TYR A 173 6.75 -1.93 -14.31
C TYR A 173 6.85 -2.43 -15.76
N GLN A 174 8.06 -2.51 -16.32
CA GLN A 174 8.25 -2.91 -17.72
C GLN A 174 8.14 -4.42 -17.90
N ALA A 175 9.02 -5.17 -17.26
CA ALA A 175 9.10 -6.62 -17.38
C ALA A 175 9.11 -7.32 -16.02
N THR A 176 9.66 -6.68 -14.99
CA THR A 176 9.77 -7.24 -13.64
C THR A 176 8.59 -6.85 -12.74
N GLY A 177 8.42 -7.66 -11.70
CA GLY A 177 7.43 -7.39 -10.67
C GLY A 177 6.11 -8.12 -10.86
N CYS A 178 5.43 -8.33 -9.74
CA CYS A 178 4.07 -8.86 -9.71
C CYS A 178 3.42 -8.64 -8.34
N TYR A 179 2.11 -8.83 -8.31
CA TYR A 179 1.34 -8.87 -7.08
C TYR A 179 1.67 -10.10 -6.23
N ASN A 180 1.79 -9.88 -4.92
CA ASN A 180 1.82 -10.92 -3.90
C ASN A 180 2.91 -11.98 -4.19
N LEU A 181 2.52 -13.27 -4.16
CA LEU A 181 3.36 -14.42 -4.47
C LEU A 181 3.08 -14.98 -5.87
N LEU A 182 2.54 -14.16 -6.79
CA LEU A 182 2.19 -14.62 -8.14
C LEU A 182 3.42 -14.82 -9.06
N CYS A 183 4.57 -14.31 -8.64
CA CYS A 183 5.88 -14.55 -9.24
C CYS A 183 6.95 -14.53 -8.14
N SER A 184 8.17 -14.97 -8.47
CA SER A 184 9.31 -14.89 -7.56
C SER A 184 9.70 -13.44 -7.27
N GLY A 185 9.90 -13.11 -6.00
CA GLY A 185 10.43 -11.80 -5.59
C GLY A 185 10.29 -11.60 -4.09
N PHE A 186 9.06 -11.61 -3.58
CA PHE A 186 8.83 -11.59 -2.14
C PHE A 186 8.97 -13.00 -1.55
N ILE A 187 9.75 -13.12 -0.47
CA ILE A 187 9.91 -14.36 0.29
C ILE A 187 9.11 -14.23 1.58
N GLN A 188 7.94 -14.88 1.60
CA GLN A 188 7.12 -14.94 2.80
C GLN A 188 7.64 -16.01 3.76
N ILE A 189 7.70 -15.68 5.05
CA ILE A 189 8.13 -16.58 6.14
C ILE A 189 7.02 -16.78 7.20
N ASN A 190 6.03 -15.89 7.23
CA ASN A 190 4.96 -15.93 8.21
C ASN A 190 3.86 -16.92 7.80
N ASN A 191 3.36 -17.70 8.77
CA ASN A 191 2.32 -18.70 8.58
C ASN A 191 0.91 -18.23 9.02
N GLY A 192 0.80 -17.04 9.61
CA GLY A 192 -0.44 -16.51 10.17
C GLY A 192 -1.21 -15.56 9.24
N ILE A 193 -0.52 -14.90 8.31
CA ILE A 193 -1.09 -13.86 7.43
C ILE A 193 -0.79 -14.23 5.98
N ALA A 194 -1.81 -14.18 5.13
CA ALA A 194 -1.73 -14.51 3.71
C ALA A 194 -1.81 -13.26 2.85
N LEU A 195 -0.86 -13.09 1.93
CA LEU A 195 -0.96 -12.07 0.88
C LEU A 195 -2.11 -12.40 -0.09
N GLY A 196 -2.87 -11.38 -0.48
CA GLY A 196 -4.07 -11.52 -1.31
C GLY A 196 -5.30 -12.05 -0.58
N ALA A 197 -5.26 -12.27 0.74
CA ALA A 197 -6.43 -12.68 1.51
C ALA A 197 -7.26 -11.50 2.02
N SER A 198 -8.57 -11.74 2.16
CA SER A 198 -9.54 -10.71 2.56
C SER A 198 -9.35 -10.29 4.00
N ILE A 199 -9.35 -8.97 4.24
CA ILE A 199 -9.24 -8.34 5.56
C ILE A 199 -10.64 -8.28 6.19
N SER A 200 -10.74 -8.52 7.51
CA SER A 200 -12.00 -8.38 8.25
C SER A 200 -11.76 -8.12 9.74
N PRO A 201 -12.55 -7.27 10.40
CA PRO A 201 -13.64 -6.44 9.87
C PRO A 201 -13.16 -5.20 9.09
N LEU A 202 -14.08 -4.52 8.41
CA LEU A 202 -13.85 -3.30 7.63
C LEU A 202 -14.58 -2.11 8.27
N SER A 203 -14.10 -0.90 7.98
CA SER A 203 -14.69 0.35 8.50
C SER A 203 -16.06 0.63 7.90
N ASN A 204 -16.90 1.35 8.66
CA ASN A 204 -18.24 1.75 8.23
C ASN A 204 -18.46 3.24 8.48
N TYR A 205 -19.15 3.89 7.54
CA TYR A 205 -19.41 5.33 7.61
C TYR A 205 -20.18 5.70 8.88
N GLY A 206 -19.67 6.66 9.65
CA GLY A 206 -20.23 7.13 10.91
C GLY A 206 -20.25 6.09 12.03
N SER A 207 -19.50 4.99 11.89
CA SER A 207 -19.55 3.85 12.81
C SER A 207 -18.14 3.28 13.06
N SER A 208 -18.04 1.98 13.34
CA SER A 208 -16.79 1.29 13.68
C SER A 208 -15.71 1.52 12.62
N GLN A 209 -14.52 1.91 13.07
CA GLN A 209 -13.35 2.14 12.25
C GLN A 209 -12.32 1.04 12.52
N TYR A 210 -11.71 0.51 11.46
CA TYR A 210 -10.69 -0.53 11.55
C TYR A 210 -9.49 -0.14 10.69
N ASP A 211 -8.29 -0.34 11.23
CA ASP A 211 -7.04 0.00 10.57
C ASP A 211 -5.98 -1.09 10.70
N ILE A 212 -5.12 -1.19 9.69
CA ILE A 212 -3.94 -2.07 9.67
C ILE A 212 -2.68 -1.24 9.83
N SER A 213 -1.66 -1.78 10.51
CA SER A 213 -0.33 -1.17 10.50
C SER A 213 0.55 -1.92 9.51
N ILE A 214 1.26 -1.19 8.66
CA ILE A 214 2.29 -1.74 7.77
C ILE A 214 3.60 -1.02 8.06
N LEU A 215 4.67 -1.80 8.19
CA LEU A 215 6.05 -1.32 8.25
C LEU A 215 6.84 -2.05 7.16
N VAL A 216 7.54 -1.31 6.32
CA VAL A 216 8.53 -1.85 5.39
C VAL A 216 9.87 -1.17 5.69
N TRP A 217 10.95 -1.93 5.80
CA TRP A 217 12.26 -1.38 6.12
C TRP A 217 13.40 -2.22 5.53
N LYS A 218 14.54 -1.58 5.30
CA LYS A 218 15.77 -2.21 4.83
C LYS A 218 16.60 -2.67 6.02
N ASP A 219 16.97 -3.96 6.03
CA ASP A 219 17.93 -4.48 7.01
C ASP A 219 19.32 -3.90 6.73
N PRO A 220 19.95 -3.16 7.67
CA PRO A 220 21.24 -2.52 7.46
C PRO A 220 22.39 -3.48 7.19
N LYS A 221 22.27 -4.75 7.61
CA LYS A 221 23.35 -5.74 7.49
C LYS A 221 23.31 -6.49 6.17
N GLU A 222 22.12 -6.95 5.79
CA GLU A 222 21.93 -7.85 4.64
C GLU A 222 21.31 -7.14 3.44
N GLY A 223 20.78 -5.92 3.63
CA GLY A 223 20.16 -5.10 2.60
C GLY A 223 18.75 -5.54 2.18
N ASN A 224 18.24 -6.64 2.73
CA ASN A 224 16.90 -7.14 2.43
C ASN A 224 15.82 -6.18 2.94
N TRP A 225 14.78 -5.96 2.15
CA TRP A 225 13.63 -5.15 2.53
C TRP A 225 12.58 -6.01 3.19
N TRP A 226 12.40 -5.87 4.50
CA TRP A 226 11.43 -6.62 5.28
C TRP A 226 10.09 -5.92 5.33
N MET A 227 9.01 -6.70 5.37
CA MET A 227 7.65 -6.23 5.59
C MET A 227 7.10 -6.82 6.90
N GLN A 228 6.42 -5.97 7.66
CA GLN A 228 5.66 -6.34 8.84
C GLN A 228 4.20 -5.85 8.72
N PHE A 229 3.29 -6.71 9.15
CA PHE A 229 1.88 -6.43 9.34
C PHE A 229 1.55 -6.35 10.84
N GLY A 230 0.80 -5.35 11.26
CA GLY A 230 0.52 -5.10 12.67
C GLY A 230 1.79 -4.76 13.47
N ASN A 231 1.78 -5.09 14.76
CA ASN A 231 2.92 -4.83 15.64
C ASN A 231 3.96 -5.95 15.67
N ASP A 232 3.57 -7.20 15.36
CA ASP A 232 4.36 -8.38 15.72
C ASP A 232 4.43 -9.44 14.61
N HIS A 233 3.93 -9.15 13.39
CA HIS A 233 3.93 -10.13 12.30
C HIS A 233 4.86 -9.70 11.17
N VAL A 234 6.14 -10.02 11.31
CA VAL A 234 7.10 -9.94 10.21
C VAL A 234 6.70 -10.97 9.16
N LEU A 235 6.25 -10.50 7.99
CA LEU A 235 5.68 -11.35 6.95
C LEU A 235 6.73 -12.03 6.11
N GLY A 236 7.80 -11.31 5.78
CA GLY A 236 8.76 -11.71 4.76
C GLY A 236 9.61 -10.54 4.29
N TYR A 237 10.35 -10.76 3.21
CA TYR A 237 11.24 -9.76 2.65
C TYR A 237 11.38 -9.87 1.13
N TRP A 238 11.74 -8.74 0.52
CA TRP A 238 12.31 -8.69 -0.82
C TRP A 238 13.84 -8.75 -0.72
N PRO A 239 14.49 -9.72 -1.38
CA PRO A 239 15.94 -9.81 -1.43
C PRO A 239 16.58 -8.55 -2.02
N ALA A 240 17.68 -8.09 -1.42
CA ALA A 240 18.43 -6.94 -1.92
C ALA A 240 18.80 -7.02 -3.42
N PRO A 241 19.22 -8.19 -3.97
CA PRO A 241 19.60 -8.30 -5.38
C PRO A 241 18.47 -8.11 -6.39
N LEU A 242 17.21 -7.99 -5.94
CA LEU A 242 16.10 -7.62 -6.84
C LEU A 242 16.22 -6.18 -7.35
N PHE A 243 16.91 -5.31 -6.62
CA PHE A 243 16.85 -3.87 -6.82
C PHE A 243 18.21 -3.32 -7.22
N SER A 244 18.19 -2.37 -8.16
CA SER A 244 19.35 -1.61 -8.61
C SER A 244 19.57 -0.35 -7.75
N TYR A 245 18.49 0.32 -7.36
CA TYR A 245 18.54 1.59 -6.61
C TYR A 245 18.18 1.42 -5.14
N LEU A 246 17.15 0.63 -4.82
CA LEU A 246 16.78 0.34 -3.43
C LEU A 246 17.83 -0.50 -2.68
N THR A 247 18.92 -0.92 -3.35
CA THR A 247 20.10 -1.50 -2.70
C THR A 247 20.83 -0.47 -1.82
N GLU A 248 20.73 0.82 -2.12
CA GLU A 248 21.33 1.90 -1.32
C GLU A 248 20.31 2.43 -0.30
N SER A 249 19.32 3.18 -0.78
CA SER A 249 18.24 3.81 -0.03
C SER A 249 17.04 4.07 -0.97
N ALA A 250 15.90 4.42 -0.38
CA ALA A 250 14.79 5.02 -1.12
C ALA A 250 14.96 6.54 -1.17
N SER A 251 14.64 7.16 -2.30
CA SER A 251 14.70 8.62 -2.51
C SER A 251 13.35 9.31 -2.32
N MET A 252 12.26 8.53 -2.34
CA MET A 252 10.90 9.02 -2.17
C MET A 252 10.04 7.97 -1.46
N ILE A 253 9.17 8.44 -0.55
CA ILE A 253 8.17 7.64 0.13
C ILE A 253 6.81 8.29 -0.11
N GLU A 254 5.83 7.50 -0.50
CA GLU A 254 4.45 7.95 -0.69
C GLU A 254 3.49 7.13 0.16
N TRP A 255 2.39 7.76 0.58
CA TRP A 255 1.27 7.15 1.27
C TRP A 255 -0.03 7.67 0.66
N GLY A 256 -1.02 6.82 0.47
CA GLY A 256 -2.33 7.28 0.02
C GLY A 256 -3.05 6.28 -0.87
N GLY A 257 -3.97 6.81 -1.67
CA GLY A 257 -4.83 6.03 -2.54
C GLY A 257 -4.55 6.22 -4.02
N GLU A 258 -4.88 5.18 -4.78
CA GLU A 258 -4.84 5.14 -6.24
C GLU A 258 -6.10 4.42 -6.73
N VAL A 259 -6.69 4.95 -7.81
CA VAL A 259 -7.81 4.31 -8.52
C VAL A 259 -7.55 4.33 -10.02
N VAL A 260 -8.18 3.41 -10.74
CA VAL A 260 -8.26 3.48 -12.21
C VAL A 260 -9.55 4.19 -12.61
N ASN A 261 -9.42 5.26 -13.37
CA ASN A 261 -10.46 5.91 -14.14
C ASN A 261 -10.39 5.44 -15.60
N SER A 262 -11.23 4.47 -15.96
CA SER A 262 -11.26 3.91 -17.32
C SER A 262 -12.04 4.76 -18.32
N GLU A 263 -12.83 5.73 -17.85
CA GLU A 263 -13.74 6.56 -18.65
C GLU A 263 -14.63 5.75 -19.62
N SER A 264 -15.02 4.54 -19.22
CA SER A 264 -15.73 3.56 -20.06
C SER A 264 -17.03 4.07 -20.72
N ASP A 265 -17.69 5.05 -20.11
CA ASP A 265 -18.92 5.70 -20.57
C ASP A 265 -18.68 7.15 -21.05
N GLY A 266 -17.41 7.53 -21.28
CA GLY A 266 -17.00 8.87 -21.68
C GLY A 266 -17.08 9.91 -20.55
N GLN A 267 -17.19 9.46 -19.31
CA GLN A 267 -17.27 10.28 -18.10
C GLN A 267 -16.24 9.80 -17.07
N HIS A 268 -15.96 10.62 -16.06
CA HIS A 268 -15.07 10.19 -14.98
C HIS A 268 -15.65 8.96 -14.26
N THR A 269 -14.79 8.06 -13.79
CA THR A 269 -15.23 6.89 -13.01
C THR A 269 -15.91 7.31 -11.69
N SER A 270 -16.92 6.55 -11.30
CA SER A 270 -17.56 6.55 -9.98
C SER A 270 -16.90 5.56 -9.01
N THR A 271 -15.75 4.96 -9.40
CA THR A 271 -14.93 4.16 -8.50
C THR A 271 -14.51 5.00 -7.30
N GLN A 272 -14.83 4.51 -6.12
CA GLN A 272 -14.56 5.20 -4.87
C GLN A 272 -13.10 4.99 -4.46
N MET A 273 -12.45 6.05 -3.96
CA MET A 273 -11.14 5.93 -3.32
C MET A 273 -11.31 5.90 -1.81
N GLY A 274 -10.70 4.91 -1.15
CA GLY A 274 -10.81 4.73 0.30
C GLY A 274 -12.25 4.46 0.73
N SER A 275 -12.86 5.41 1.43
CA SER A 275 -14.23 5.38 1.94
C SER A 275 -15.25 5.82 0.89
N GLY A 276 -14.79 6.45 -0.20
CA GLY A 276 -15.67 7.15 -1.15
C GLY A 276 -16.09 8.54 -0.69
N HIS A 277 -15.55 9.05 0.42
CA HIS A 277 -15.89 10.35 1.00
C HIS A 277 -14.69 11.30 1.00
N PHE A 278 -14.97 12.60 0.95
CA PHE A 278 -13.92 13.61 0.92
C PHE A 278 -13.24 13.78 2.29
N PRO A 279 -11.95 14.19 2.30
CA PRO A 279 -11.17 14.38 3.52
C PRO A 279 -11.79 15.32 4.56
N ASP A 280 -12.58 16.30 4.13
CA ASP A 280 -13.22 17.28 5.02
C ASP A 280 -14.25 16.67 5.98
N GLU A 281 -14.74 15.47 5.69
CA GLU A 281 -15.67 14.77 6.58
C GLU A 281 -14.98 14.20 7.84
N GLY A 282 -13.66 14.05 7.82
CA GLY A 282 -12.85 13.68 8.98
C GLY A 282 -13.07 12.26 9.51
N PHE A 283 -12.67 12.02 10.76
CA PHE A 283 -12.68 10.69 11.38
C PHE A 283 -14.08 10.06 11.41
N GLY A 284 -14.13 8.75 11.14
CA GLY A 284 -15.39 7.99 11.10
C GLY A 284 -16.05 7.99 9.72
N LYS A 285 -15.61 8.87 8.80
CA LYS A 285 -16.25 9.09 7.50
C LYS A 285 -15.26 9.05 6.36
N ALA A 286 -14.22 9.88 6.42
CA ALA A 286 -13.13 9.91 5.46
C ALA A 286 -12.10 8.82 5.76
N SER A 287 -11.37 8.37 4.73
CA SER A 287 -10.24 7.45 4.93
C SER A 287 -9.05 8.21 5.45
N TYR A 288 -8.21 7.52 6.23
CA TYR A 288 -7.02 8.12 6.82
C TYR A 288 -5.80 7.21 6.77
N PHE A 289 -4.65 7.88 6.75
CA PHE A 289 -3.39 7.36 7.24
C PHE A 289 -3.04 8.12 8.51
N LYS A 290 -2.62 7.41 9.55
CA LYS A 290 -2.12 8.01 10.80
C LYS A 290 -0.80 7.36 11.22
N ASN A 291 -0.08 8.01 12.12
CA ASN A 291 1.24 7.59 12.57
C ASN A 291 2.16 7.30 11.38
N ILE A 292 2.14 8.15 10.35
CA ILE A 292 3.05 7.99 9.21
C ILE A 292 4.47 8.33 9.67
N GLN A 293 5.40 7.45 9.33
CA GLN A 293 6.81 7.54 9.74
C GLN A 293 7.70 7.03 8.62
N VAL A 294 8.94 7.54 8.57
CA VAL A 294 10.03 7.01 7.75
C VAL A 294 11.07 6.34 8.64
N VAL A 295 11.86 5.43 8.08
CA VAL A 295 13.04 4.85 8.75
C VAL A 295 14.26 5.61 8.26
N ASP A 296 15.05 6.15 9.19
CA ASP A 296 16.30 6.85 8.89
C ASP A 296 17.52 5.89 8.80
N GLY A 297 18.69 6.42 8.45
CA GLY A 297 19.93 5.64 8.35
C GLY A 297 20.44 5.04 9.66
N ASP A 298 19.94 5.50 10.81
CA ASP A 298 20.22 4.88 12.11
C ASP A 298 19.24 3.73 12.42
N ASN A 299 18.42 3.33 11.45
CA ASN A 299 17.35 2.35 11.59
C ASN A 299 16.33 2.75 12.68
N LYS A 300 15.94 4.03 12.74
CA LYS A 300 14.96 4.58 13.68
C LYS A 300 13.74 5.12 12.97
N LEU A 301 12.57 4.92 13.59
CA LEU A 301 11.33 5.52 13.10
C LEU A 301 11.30 7.02 13.42
N ARG A 302 11.06 7.84 12.38
CA ARG A 302 10.96 9.30 12.46
C ARG A 302 9.67 9.78 11.83
N ALA A 303 9.08 10.81 12.43
CA ALA A 303 8.03 11.55 11.72
C ALA A 303 8.63 12.16 10.44
N PRO A 304 7.91 12.10 9.30
CA PRO A 304 8.37 12.74 8.08
C PRO A 304 8.47 14.26 8.28
N LYS A 305 9.47 14.86 7.63
CA LYS A 305 9.60 16.32 7.52
C LYS A 305 9.14 16.73 6.12
N ASP A 306 8.64 17.96 5.99
CA ASP A 306 8.30 18.57 4.70
C ASP A 306 7.33 17.73 3.85
N LEU A 307 6.26 17.23 4.50
CA LEU A 307 5.24 16.41 3.86
C LEU A 307 4.52 17.18 2.74
N GLY A 308 4.69 16.73 1.50
CA GLY A 308 3.93 17.20 0.34
C GLY A 308 2.64 16.42 0.13
N THR A 309 1.73 16.95 -0.68
CA THR A 309 0.51 16.27 -1.14
C THR A 309 0.39 16.37 -2.65
N TYR A 310 -0.23 15.38 -3.28
CA TYR A 310 -0.46 15.37 -4.72
C TYR A 310 -1.80 14.70 -5.06
N THR A 311 -2.51 15.30 -6.02
CA THR A 311 -3.69 14.77 -6.69
C THR A 311 -3.82 15.37 -8.09
N GLU A 312 -4.34 14.61 -9.05
CA GLU A 312 -4.61 15.10 -10.41
C GLU A 312 -5.82 16.04 -10.46
N LYS A 313 -6.90 15.67 -9.76
CA LYS A 313 -8.19 16.39 -9.75
C LYS A 313 -8.79 16.36 -8.34
N ASP A 314 -8.54 17.43 -7.60
CA ASP A 314 -9.00 17.63 -6.21
C ASP A 314 -10.52 17.54 -6.01
N ASN A 315 -11.30 17.90 -7.04
CA ASN A 315 -12.75 17.76 -7.05
C ASN A 315 -13.25 16.31 -7.19
N CYS A 316 -12.38 15.36 -7.57
CA CYS A 316 -12.72 13.93 -7.72
C CYS A 316 -12.23 13.13 -6.50
N TYR A 317 -10.96 13.35 -6.15
CA TYR A 317 -10.29 12.75 -4.99
C TYR A 317 -9.36 13.80 -4.38
N ASN A 318 -9.27 13.87 -3.06
CA ASN A 318 -8.50 14.92 -2.41
C ASN A 318 -7.71 14.39 -1.21
N VAL A 319 -6.78 15.20 -0.70
CA VAL A 319 -5.98 14.95 0.49
C VAL A 319 -6.02 16.15 1.42
N LYS A 320 -6.14 15.89 2.73
CA LYS A 320 -6.03 16.92 3.77
C LYS A 320 -5.14 16.44 4.89
N THR A 321 -4.00 17.11 5.06
CA THR A 321 -3.04 16.79 6.12
C THR A 321 -3.49 17.35 7.46
N GLY A 322 -3.01 16.70 8.53
CA GLY A 322 -3.19 17.15 9.90
C GLY A 322 -2.04 16.68 10.78
N ASN A 323 -1.94 17.27 11.97
CA ASN A 323 -0.99 16.84 12.98
C ASN A 323 -1.67 16.92 14.35
N ALA A 324 -1.74 15.80 15.05
CA ALA A 324 -2.36 15.70 16.36
C ALA A 324 -1.56 14.73 17.23
N GLY A 325 -1.41 15.04 18.52
CA GLY A 325 -0.51 14.32 19.44
C GLY A 325 -0.64 12.80 19.37
N ASP A 326 -1.84 12.26 19.54
CA ASP A 326 -2.07 10.81 19.58
C ASP A 326 -2.12 10.13 18.20
N TRP A 327 -2.25 10.91 17.12
CA TRP A 327 -2.30 10.43 15.74
C TRP A 327 -0.97 10.59 14.99
N GLY A 328 0.00 11.24 15.63
CA GLY A 328 1.24 11.68 15.00
C GLY A 328 0.97 12.54 13.77
N THR A 329 1.85 12.44 12.77
CA THR A 329 1.58 12.95 11.44
C THR A 329 0.50 12.07 10.79
N TYR A 330 -0.55 12.69 10.25
CA TYR A 330 -1.67 11.99 9.63
C TYR A 330 -2.25 12.79 8.46
N PHE A 331 -3.06 12.13 7.63
CA PHE A 331 -3.87 12.81 6.63
C PHE A 331 -5.15 12.03 6.38
N TYR A 332 -6.19 12.76 5.98
CA TYR A 332 -7.37 12.17 5.36
C TYR A 332 -7.23 12.22 3.84
N TYR A 333 -7.76 11.22 3.15
CA TYR A 333 -7.74 11.14 1.69
C TYR A 333 -8.99 10.43 1.18
N GLY A 334 -9.23 10.56 -0.13
CA GLY A 334 -10.27 9.82 -0.84
C GLY A 334 -11.26 10.73 -1.55
N GLY A 335 -12.35 10.14 -2.00
CA GLY A 335 -13.41 10.82 -2.72
C GLY A 335 -14.29 9.83 -3.50
N PRO A 336 -15.46 10.29 -3.96
CA PRO A 336 -16.42 9.45 -4.65
C PRO A 336 -16.06 9.19 -6.12
N GLY A 337 -15.03 9.85 -6.66
CA GLY A 337 -14.83 9.94 -8.10
C GLY A 337 -15.87 10.88 -8.70
N ARG A 338 -16.65 10.39 -9.67
CA ARG A 338 -17.65 11.19 -10.39
C ARG A 338 -18.69 11.81 -9.47
N ASN A 339 -18.85 13.12 -9.59
CA ASN A 339 -19.80 13.93 -8.82
C ASN A 339 -20.08 15.26 -9.56
N PRO A 340 -21.01 16.13 -9.12
CA PRO A 340 -21.32 17.37 -9.84
C PRO A 340 -20.14 18.33 -10.09
N ASN A 341 -19.08 18.27 -9.27
CA ASN A 341 -17.85 19.07 -9.44
C ASN A 341 -16.73 18.29 -10.17
N CYS A 342 -16.95 17.02 -10.47
CA CYS A 342 -16.08 16.14 -11.24
C CYS A 342 -16.94 15.25 -12.15
N PRO A 343 -17.40 15.77 -13.30
CA PRO A 343 -18.35 15.08 -14.17
C PRO A 343 -17.75 13.88 -14.92
#